data_AF-A0A493TZI6-F1
#
_entry.id   AF-A0A493TZI6-F1
#
_cell.length_a   1.000
_cell.length_b   1.000
_cell.length_c   1.000
_cell.angle_alpha   90.00
_cell.angle_beta   90.00
_cell.angle_gamma   90.00
#
_symmetry.space_group_name_H-M   'P 1'
#
loop_
_entity.id
_entity.type
_entity.pdbx_description
1 polymer ?
#
loop_
_entity_poly.entity_id
_entity_poly.type
_entity_poly.pdbx_seq_one_letter_code
_entity_poly.pdbx_strand_id
1 'polypeptide(L)'
;TGRQSHLHLLVQGRSQICPFPMRNLLTFSPHLLVSSLHPPAQPLLRWATSQMCSNVTVDGQHSYTAFQMRSQQSLLWVMWYEESLDGRLAPQGRRDMEHLARRLAARFPALFAARRRLALASSSKHRCLQSGAAFRRGLGPSLSLGGDEAEIEVNDALMRFFDRCDKFIALVEENETAMHQVNAFKEGPEMRKVLEKVASALCLPVEELNADLVQVAFLTCSYELAIKNVTSPWCSLFSEEDAKILEYLNDLKQYWKRGYGYDINSRSSCILFQDIFQQLDKAVEESKSSKPISSPLIVQVGHAETLQPLLALMGFFKDDEPLRANNYIRQAHRKFRTGQIVPYAANLVFVLYHCDQVKTSKEEYQVQMLLNEKLMPFHHSNETISTYADFKDYYKDILQNCHFKEVCELPKVNITAIDEL
;
A
#
# COMPACT_ATOMS: atom_id res chain seq x y z
N THR A 1 -40.80 -51.40 18.08
CA THR A 1 -39.68 -51.78 18.98
C THR A 1 -38.38 -51.61 18.18
N GLY A 2 -37.65 -50.49 18.22
CA GLY A 2 -36.75 -50.04 19.30
C GLY A 2 -35.65 -51.09 19.54
N ARG A 3 -34.32 -50.87 19.47
CA ARG A 3 -33.41 -49.75 19.80
C ARG A 3 -32.02 -50.03 19.16
N GLN A 4 -31.36 -49.05 18.53
CA GLN A 4 -30.26 -48.21 19.04
C GLN A 4 -29.00 -48.94 19.57
N SER A 5 -27.84 -48.57 19.00
CA SER A 5 -26.71 -47.99 19.75
C SER A 5 -25.91 -47.05 18.84
N HIS A 6 -25.68 -45.85 19.36
CA HIS A 6 -25.02 -44.69 18.78
C HIS A 6 -23.51 -44.71 19.03
N LEU A 7 -22.74 -44.03 18.18
CA LEU A 7 -21.67 -43.16 18.69
C LEU A 7 -21.51 -41.91 17.81
N HIS A 8 -21.89 -40.78 18.39
CA HIS A 8 -21.59 -39.43 17.94
C HIS A 8 -20.12 -39.10 18.20
N LEU A 9 -19.47 -38.41 17.26
CA LEU A 9 -18.42 -37.45 17.60
C LEU A 9 -18.69 -36.15 16.86
N LEU A 10 -19.35 -35.26 17.60
CA LEU A 10 -19.43 -33.84 17.36
C LEU A 10 -18.03 -33.26 17.57
N VAL A 11 -17.43 -32.65 16.55
CA VAL A 11 -16.44 -31.58 16.78
C VAL A 11 -17.05 -30.31 16.24
N GLN A 12 -17.76 -29.61 17.13
CA GLN A 12 -17.92 -28.16 17.06
C GLN A 12 -16.52 -27.55 17.07
N GLY A 13 -16.03 -27.15 15.90
CA GLY A 13 -14.91 -26.23 15.80
C GLY A 13 -15.36 -24.83 16.20
N ARG A 14 -15.43 -24.55 17.51
CA ARG A 14 -15.30 -23.19 18.03
C ARG A 14 -13.92 -22.69 17.58
N SER A 15 -13.86 -21.78 16.60
CA SER A 15 -12.64 -21.01 16.39
C SER A 15 -12.53 -20.02 17.54
N GLN A 16 -11.74 -20.38 18.54
CA GLN A 16 -11.24 -19.45 19.54
C GLN A 16 -10.58 -18.28 18.82
N ILE A 17 -11.09 -17.09 19.12
CA ILE A 17 -10.45 -15.81 18.84
C ILE A 17 -9.14 -15.81 19.65
N CYS A 18 -8.02 -16.08 18.98
CA CYS A 18 -6.71 -15.72 19.49
C CYS A 18 -6.33 -14.36 18.90
N PRO A 19 -6.15 -13.32 19.72
CA PRO A 19 -5.65 -12.04 19.26
C PRO A 19 -4.14 -12.16 19.11
N PHE A 20 -3.61 -11.96 17.90
CA PHE A 20 -2.17 -11.75 17.68
C PHE A 20 -1.97 -10.54 16.77
N PRO A 21 -0.89 -9.77 17.00
CA PRO A 21 -0.90 -8.33 16.90
C PRO A 21 -0.87 -7.88 15.45
N MET A 22 -1.68 -6.87 15.14
CA MET A 22 -1.56 -6.08 13.93
C MET A 22 -0.16 -5.49 13.85
N ARG A 23 0.66 -5.99 12.92
CA ARG A 23 1.84 -5.26 12.46
C ARG A 23 1.40 -4.33 11.36
N ASN A 24 1.02 -3.12 11.76
CA ASN A 24 0.86 -1.97 10.86
C ASN A 24 2.26 -1.58 10.39
N LEU A 25 2.66 -2.02 9.21
CA LEU A 25 3.89 -1.55 8.56
C LEU A 25 3.49 -0.49 7.54
N LEU A 26 3.92 0.74 7.81
CA LEU A 26 3.79 1.88 6.91
C LEU A 26 4.36 1.53 5.54
N THR A 27 3.65 1.89 4.49
CA THR A 27 4.14 1.75 3.12
C THR A 27 4.80 2.99 2.59
N PHE A 28 5.92 2.72 1.93
CA PHE A 28 6.73 3.74 1.30
C PHE A 28 6.89 3.42 -0.18
N SER A 29 6.71 4.45 -0.99
CA SER A 29 7.17 4.47 -2.36
C SER A 29 8.70 4.47 -2.37
N PRO A 30 9.37 3.52 -3.05
CA PRO A 30 10.82 3.47 -3.10
C PRO A 30 11.47 4.62 -3.89
N HIS A 31 10.68 5.49 -4.55
CA HIS A 31 11.23 6.62 -5.32
C HIS A 31 11.92 7.71 -4.47
N LEU A 32 11.90 7.62 -3.13
CA LEU A 32 12.43 8.64 -2.22
C LEU A 32 13.82 8.39 -1.66
N LEU A 33 14.42 7.22 -1.86
CA LEU A 33 15.82 7.06 -1.47
C LEU A 33 16.73 7.64 -2.56
N VAL A 34 16.58 7.26 -3.83
CA VAL A 34 17.67 7.52 -4.79
C VAL A 34 17.68 8.93 -5.41
N SER A 35 16.54 9.60 -5.59
CA SER A 35 16.56 10.99 -6.11
C SER A 35 17.03 12.03 -5.08
N SER A 36 17.11 11.65 -3.80
CA SER A 36 17.62 12.47 -2.68
C SER A 36 18.93 11.95 -2.09
N LEU A 37 19.47 10.83 -2.61
CA LEU A 37 20.77 10.28 -2.24
C LEU A 37 21.83 10.67 -3.28
N HIS A 38 22.07 11.97 -3.41
CA HIS A 38 23.41 12.51 -3.67
C HIS A 38 23.81 13.31 -2.43
N PRO A 39 24.99 13.05 -1.87
CA PRO A 39 25.20 12.48 -0.54
C PRO A 39 24.81 13.42 0.61
N PRO A 40 23.73 13.14 1.38
CA PRO A 40 23.54 13.74 2.70
C PRO A 40 23.36 12.68 3.81
N ALA A 41 23.56 11.38 3.53
CA ALA A 41 23.53 10.34 4.55
C ALA A 41 24.86 10.21 5.32
N GLN A 42 25.96 10.77 4.80
CA GLN A 42 27.27 10.71 5.43
C GLN A 42 27.39 11.44 6.79
N PRO A 43 26.75 12.61 7.01
CA PRO A 43 26.73 13.25 8.33
C PRO A 43 26.07 12.34 9.38
N LEU A 44 24.83 11.90 9.17
CA LEU A 44 24.10 11.04 10.12
C LEU A 44 24.87 9.75 10.46
N LEU A 45 25.58 9.16 9.49
CA LEU A 45 26.40 7.96 9.70
C LEU A 45 27.69 8.20 10.50
N ARG A 46 28.36 9.35 10.29
CA ARG A 46 29.53 9.75 11.08
C ARG A 46 29.16 10.10 12.53
N TRP A 47 27.94 10.58 12.75
CA TRP A 47 27.47 10.98 14.08
C TRP A 47 26.80 9.84 14.86
N ALA A 48 26.05 8.95 14.21
CA ALA A 48 25.47 7.76 14.87
C ALA A 48 26.54 6.81 15.45
N THR A 49 27.76 6.85 14.91
CA THR A 49 28.93 6.09 15.39
C THR A 49 29.75 6.85 16.45
N SER A 50 29.43 8.11 16.75
CA SER A 50 30.12 8.95 17.73
C SER A 50 29.15 9.47 18.79
N GLN A 51 28.89 8.62 19.79
CA GLN A 51 28.27 8.94 21.08
C GLN A 51 26.80 9.40 21.07
N MET A 52 25.89 8.45 21.32
CA MET A 52 24.67 8.78 22.08
C MET A 52 25.08 9.23 23.48
N CYS A 53 24.55 10.38 23.91
CA CYS A 53 24.96 11.21 25.06
C CYS A 53 25.70 10.45 26.18
N SER A 54 27.01 10.71 26.29
CA SER A 54 27.79 10.44 27.50
C SER A 54 28.04 11.77 28.23
N ASN A 55 27.09 12.21 29.06
CA ASN A 55 27.39 13.25 30.05
C ASN A 55 28.05 12.59 31.26
N VAL A 56 29.38 12.63 31.29
CA VAL A 56 30.16 12.41 32.51
C VAL A 56 30.31 13.77 33.20
N THR A 57 29.47 14.06 34.18
CA THR A 57 29.79 15.02 35.24
C THR A 57 30.35 14.24 36.41
N VAL A 58 31.64 14.42 36.69
CA VAL A 58 32.28 13.96 37.92
C VAL A 58 31.88 14.94 39.02
N ASP A 59 30.93 14.55 39.86
CA ASP A 59 31.02 14.83 41.29
C ASP A 59 30.07 13.94 42.10
N GLY A 60 30.62 13.28 43.12
CA GLY A 60 29.94 12.78 44.33
C GLY A 60 28.70 11.88 44.18
N GLN A 61 28.89 10.57 44.36
CA GLN A 61 27.96 9.61 44.98
C GLN A 61 26.46 9.75 44.67
N HIS A 62 25.93 8.92 43.75
CA HIS A 62 24.86 7.92 43.97
C HIS A 62 24.18 7.45 42.66
N SER A 63 24.02 6.11 42.56
CA SER A 63 23.09 5.32 41.72
C SER A 63 23.27 5.30 40.19
N TYR A 64 24.04 4.32 39.72
CA TYR A 64 24.15 3.91 38.32
C TYR A 64 23.35 2.62 38.07
N THR A 65 22.20 2.69 37.39
CA THR A 65 21.59 1.56 36.65
C THR A 65 20.35 2.04 35.88
N ALA A 66 20.51 2.50 34.62
CA ALA A 66 19.48 2.45 33.57
C ALA A 66 19.92 3.07 32.23
N PHE A 67 20.82 4.07 32.22
CA PHE A 67 21.09 4.86 31.00
C PHE A 67 22.27 4.37 30.14
N GLN A 68 23.19 3.60 30.73
CA GLN A 68 24.43 3.18 30.05
C GLN A 68 24.22 2.06 29.01
N MET A 69 23.11 1.30 29.09
CA MET A 69 22.80 0.20 28.14
C MET A 69 22.31 0.67 26.77
N ARG A 70 21.72 1.87 26.62
CA ARG A 70 21.23 2.35 25.31
C ARG A 70 22.36 2.82 24.39
N SER A 71 23.51 3.19 24.93
CA SER A 71 24.65 3.72 24.18
C SER A 71 25.45 2.66 23.40
N GLN A 72 25.47 1.40 23.84
CA GLN A 72 26.26 0.35 23.18
C GLN A 72 25.61 -0.21 21.91
N GLN A 73 24.28 -0.20 21.80
CA GLN A 73 23.58 -0.76 20.62
C GLN A 73 23.64 0.15 19.39
N SER A 74 23.74 1.48 19.56
CA SER A 74 23.90 2.41 18.44
C SER A 74 25.32 2.39 17.85
N LEU A 75 26.34 2.23 18.69
CA LEU A 75 27.75 2.12 18.28
C LEU A 75 28.05 0.84 17.45
N LEU A 76 27.16 -0.15 17.51
CA LEU A 76 27.28 -1.41 16.76
C LEU A 76 26.36 -1.46 15.52
N TRP A 77 25.55 -0.43 15.29
CA TRP A 77 24.69 -0.41 14.12
C TRP A 77 25.51 -0.14 12.86
N VAL A 78 25.50 -1.09 11.92
CA VAL A 78 26.21 -0.99 10.65
C VAL A 78 25.21 -0.75 9.53
N MET A 79 25.54 0.19 8.65
CA MET A 79 24.78 0.42 7.41
C MET A 79 24.85 -0.83 6.54
N TRP A 80 23.77 -1.60 6.56
CA TRP A 80 23.62 -2.84 5.82
C TRP A 80 22.93 -2.65 4.46
N TYR A 81 22.34 -1.48 4.24
CA TYR A 81 21.74 -1.16 2.96
C TYR A 81 22.85 -0.78 1.99
N GLU A 82 22.96 -1.56 0.93
CA GLU A 82 23.85 -1.28 -0.19
C GLU A 82 23.03 -0.73 -1.35
N GLU A 83 23.64 0.09 -2.19
CA GLU A 83 23.01 0.64 -3.39
C GLU A 83 22.45 -0.47 -4.31
N SER A 84 23.12 -1.64 -4.31
CA SER A 84 22.71 -2.83 -5.06
C SER A 84 21.33 -3.39 -4.64
N LEU A 85 20.83 -3.02 -3.45
CA LEU A 85 19.52 -3.43 -2.94
C LEU A 85 18.39 -2.51 -3.39
N ASP A 86 18.70 -1.33 -3.92
CA ASP A 86 17.67 -0.36 -4.30
C ASP A 86 16.71 -0.90 -5.36
N GLY A 87 15.43 -0.62 -5.14
CA GLY A 87 14.33 -1.05 -6.02
C GLY A 87 14.09 -2.57 -6.09
N ARG A 88 14.87 -3.41 -5.40
CA ARG A 88 14.76 -4.88 -5.41
C ARG A 88 13.75 -5.38 -4.37
N LEU A 89 13.17 -6.56 -4.63
CA LEU A 89 12.28 -7.21 -3.67
C LEU A 89 13.10 -7.88 -2.57
N ALA A 90 12.86 -7.48 -1.32
CA ALA A 90 13.48 -8.10 -0.16
C ALA A 90 13.05 -9.57 0.02
N PRO A 91 13.88 -10.43 0.65
CA PRO A 91 13.50 -11.82 0.93
C PRO A 91 12.20 -11.96 1.74
N GLN A 92 11.93 -11.04 2.66
CA GLN A 92 10.65 -11.02 3.39
C GLN A 92 9.47 -10.77 2.45
N GLY A 93 9.54 -9.76 1.57
CA GLY A 93 8.48 -9.48 0.60
C GLY A 93 8.21 -10.65 -0.35
N ARG A 94 9.24 -11.42 -0.71
CA ARG A 94 9.06 -12.69 -1.45
C ARG A 94 8.22 -13.69 -0.67
N ARG A 95 8.52 -13.90 0.62
CA ARG A 95 7.74 -14.79 1.50
C ARG A 95 6.30 -14.29 1.68
N ASP A 96 6.11 -12.98 1.79
CA ASP A 96 4.78 -12.38 1.94
C ASP A 96 3.88 -12.69 0.74
N MET A 97 4.42 -12.56 -0.48
CA MET A 97 3.69 -12.91 -1.71
C MET A 97 3.40 -14.41 -1.82
N GLU A 98 4.35 -15.27 -1.42
CA GLU A 98 4.14 -16.72 -1.38
C GLU A 98 3.04 -17.11 -0.37
N HIS A 99 3.02 -16.47 0.80
CA HIS A 99 1.99 -16.70 1.81
C HIS A 99 0.63 -16.13 1.40
N LEU A 100 0.59 -14.97 0.76
CA LEU A 100 -0.63 -14.39 0.21
C LEU A 100 -1.29 -15.35 -0.78
N ALA A 101 -0.50 -15.93 -1.70
CA ALA A 101 -0.98 -16.92 -2.64
C ALA A 101 -1.62 -18.15 -1.95
N ARG A 102 -0.94 -18.71 -0.93
CA ARG A 102 -1.46 -19.85 -0.15
C ARG A 102 -2.77 -19.53 0.56
N ARG A 103 -2.88 -18.33 1.16
CA ARG A 103 -4.10 -17.91 1.86
C ARG A 103 -5.27 -17.71 0.89
N LEU A 104 -5.03 -17.08 -0.26
CA LEU A 104 -6.06 -16.92 -1.29
C LEU A 104 -6.50 -18.26 -1.89
N ALA A 105 -5.57 -19.18 -2.13
CA ALA A 105 -5.89 -20.52 -2.60
C ALA A 105 -6.70 -21.32 -1.57
N ALA A 106 -6.36 -21.22 -0.29
CA ALA A 106 -7.12 -21.86 0.78
C ALA A 106 -8.53 -21.25 0.95
N ARG A 107 -8.67 -19.94 0.74
CA ARG A 107 -9.94 -19.23 0.85
C ARG A 107 -10.87 -19.47 -0.34
N PHE A 108 -10.32 -19.62 -1.54
CA PHE A 108 -11.09 -19.78 -2.79
C PHE A 108 -10.67 -21.05 -3.56
N PRO A 109 -10.79 -22.25 -2.96
CA PRO A 109 -10.21 -23.47 -3.52
C PRO A 109 -10.75 -23.83 -4.92
N ALA A 110 -11.98 -23.44 -5.25
CA ALA A 110 -12.58 -23.67 -6.57
C ALA A 110 -11.91 -22.85 -7.69
N LEU A 111 -11.44 -21.63 -7.39
CA LEU A 111 -10.74 -20.76 -8.36
C LEU A 111 -9.31 -21.24 -8.59
N PHE A 112 -8.68 -21.77 -7.53
CA PHE A 112 -7.34 -22.32 -7.55
C PHE A 112 -7.36 -23.84 -7.75
N ALA A 113 -8.36 -24.42 -8.40
CA ALA A 113 -8.36 -25.86 -8.69
C ALA A 113 -7.34 -26.21 -9.79
N ALA A 114 -6.83 -27.45 -9.78
CA ALA A 114 -5.90 -27.92 -10.81
C ALA A 114 -6.46 -27.73 -12.23
N ARG A 115 -5.60 -27.37 -13.19
CA ARG A 115 -5.93 -27.09 -14.60
C ARG A 115 -6.79 -25.83 -14.86
N ARG A 116 -7.10 -25.02 -13.85
CA ARG A 116 -7.63 -23.66 -14.09
C ARG A 116 -6.53 -22.79 -14.71
N ARG A 117 -6.89 -21.87 -15.60
CA ARG A 117 -5.94 -20.91 -16.16
C ARG A 117 -5.74 -19.75 -15.20
N LEU A 118 -4.48 -19.42 -14.95
CA LEU A 118 -4.07 -18.18 -14.27
C LEU A 118 -3.55 -17.20 -15.32
N ALA A 119 -4.19 -16.03 -15.41
CA ALA A 119 -3.61 -14.88 -16.09
C ALA A 119 -2.83 -14.05 -15.08
N LEU A 120 -1.54 -13.85 -15.32
CA LEU A 120 -0.66 -13.10 -14.42
C LEU A 120 0.00 -11.97 -15.21
N ALA A 121 -0.32 -10.74 -14.86
CA ALA A 121 0.29 -9.55 -15.42
C ALA A 121 1.03 -8.74 -14.35
N SER A 122 2.04 -7.99 -14.74
CA SER A 122 2.84 -7.16 -13.84
C SER A 122 3.38 -5.92 -14.53
N SER A 123 3.76 -4.90 -13.75
CA SER A 123 4.63 -3.85 -14.27
C SER A 123 6.04 -4.38 -14.57
N SER A 124 6.77 -3.66 -15.40
CA SER A 124 8.14 -4.00 -15.80
C SER A 124 9.16 -3.91 -14.67
N LYS A 125 8.80 -3.36 -13.50
CA LYS A 125 9.75 -3.19 -12.40
C LYS A 125 10.12 -4.54 -11.80
N HIS A 126 11.41 -4.75 -11.62
CA HIS A 126 11.98 -5.99 -11.09
C HIS A 126 11.30 -6.48 -9.80
N ARG A 127 11.00 -5.59 -8.85
CA ARG A 127 10.26 -5.95 -7.63
C ARG A 127 8.84 -6.48 -7.89
N CYS A 128 8.15 -5.98 -8.92
CA CYS A 128 6.80 -6.43 -9.28
C CYS A 128 6.84 -7.78 -9.98
N LEU A 129 7.74 -7.95 -10.96
CA LEU A 129 7.98 -9.25 -11.61
C LEU A 129 8.36 -10.33 -10.58
N GLN A 130 9.24 -10.00 -9.64
CA GLN A 130 9.62 -10.94 -8.57
C GLN A 130 8.48 -11.23 -7.59
N SER A 131 7.62 -10.26 -7.31
CA SER A 131 6.41 -10.45 -6.49
C SER A 131 5.40 -11.36 -7.19
N GLY A 132 5.16 -11.18 -8.49
CA GLY A 132 4.31 -12.07 -9.29
C GLY A 132 4.87 -13.49 -9.35
N ALA A 133 6.18 -13.64 -9.58
CA ALA A 133 6.85 -14.93 -9.57
C ALA A 133 6.79 -15.61 -8.19
N ALA A 134 6.90 -14.83 -7.10
CA ALA A 134 6.75 -15.31 -5.74
C ALA A 134 5.31 -15.77 -5.44
N PHE A 135 4.32 -14.99 -5.84
CA PHE A 135 2.92 -15.39 -5.74
C PHE A 135 2.68 -16.72 -6.45
N ARG A 136 3.14 -16.85 -7.71
CA ARG A 136 3.04 -18.09 -8.48
C ARG A 136 3.72 -19.26 -7.78
N ARG A 137 4.92 -19.08 -7.24
CA ARG A 137 5.62 -20.13 -6.46
C ARG A 137 4.84 -20.55 -5.21
N GLY A 138 4.15 -19.62 -4.55
CA GLY A 138 3.36 -19.90 -3.35
C GLY A 138 2.24 -20.92 -3.58
N LEU A 139 1.70 -20.98 -4.80
CA LEU A 139 0.65 -21.91 -5.21
C LEU A 139 1.14 -23.37 -5.31
N GLY A 140 2.45 -23.59 -5.46
CA GLY A 140 3.06 -24.91 -5.53
C GLY A 140 2.78 -25.68 -6.84
N PRO A 141 3.43 -26.84 -7.03
CA PRO A 141 3.34 -27.62 -8.27
C PRO A 141 1.98 -28.31 -8.47
N SER A 142 1.25 -28.60 -7.39
CA SER A 142 -0.09 -29.21 -7.44
C SER A 142 -1.13 -28.31 -8.11
N LEU A 143 -0.86 -27.01 -8.16
CA LEU A 143 -1.60 -26.01 -8.92
C LEU A 143 -0.88 -25.71 -10.22
N SER A 144 -0.57 -26.76 -11.00
CA SER A 144 -0.11 -26.61 -12.38
C SER A 144 -1.24 -25.97 -13.20
N LEU A 145 -1.36 -24.65 -13.11
CA LEU A 145 -2.33 -23.80 -13.80
C LEU A 145 -1.92 -23.68 -15.29
N GLY A 146 -1.77 -24.82 -15.95
CA GLY A 146 -1.40 -24.97 -17.37
C GLY A 146 0.05 -24.58 -17.69
N GLY A 147 0.90 -25.57 -17.97
CA GLY A 147 2.27 -25.39 -18.52
C GLY A 147 3.27 -24.69 -17.59
N ASP A 148 4.55 -25.02 -17.69
CA ASP A 148 5.64 -24.37 -16.93
C ASP A 148 5.81 -22.85 -17.23
N GLU A 149 5.04 -22.30 -18.18
CA GLU A 149 5.20 -20.94 -18.71
C GLU A 149 3.87 -20.22 -18.93
N ALA A 150 3.03 -20.07 -17.90
CA ALA A 150 2.24 -18.83 -17.85
C ALA A 150 3.23 -17.68 -17.59
N GLU A 151 3.88 -17.19 -18.65
CA GLU A 151 4.78 -16.04 -18.58
C GLU A 151 4.05 -14.86 -17.93
N ILE A 152 4.76 -14.12 -17.10
CA ILE A 152 4.20 -12.90 -16.51
C ILE A 152 4.11 -11.88 -17.64
N GLU A 153 2.89 -11.53 -18.03
CA GLU A 153 2.67 -10.48 -19.02
C GLU A 153 3.12 -9.14 -18.45
N VAL A 154 4.03 -8.46 -19.14
CA VAL A 154 4.44 -7.11 -18.76
C VAL A 154 3.47 -6.09 -19.34
N ASN A 155 2.73 -5.40 -18.47
CA ASN A 155 1.72 -4.42 -18.88
C ASN A 155 1.84 -3.11 -18.08
N ASP A 156 2.79 -2.27 -18.49
CA ASP A 156 3.00 -0.94 -17.88
C ASP A 156 1.90 0.06 -18.24
N ALA A 157 1.18 -0.13 -19.35
CA ALA A 157 0.05 0.74 -19.70
C ALA A 157 -1.04 0.66 -18.61
N LEU A 158 -1.28 -0.54 -18.11
CA LEU A 158 -2.27 -0.79 -17.08
C LEU A 158 -1.71 -0.66 -15.66
N MET A 159 -0.51 -1.18 -15.39
CA MET A 159 0.07 -1.23 -14.04
C MET A 159 0.87 0.02 -13.64
N ARG A 160 1.23 0.87 -14.61
CA ARG A 160 1.95 2.14 -14.41
C ARG A 160 1.29 3.28 -15.18
N PHE A 161 -0.04 3.30 -15.24
CA PHE A 161 -0.81 4.34 -15.93
C PHE A 161 -0.38 5.77 -15.55
N PHE A 162 0.09 5.98 -14.31
CA PHE A 162 0.54 7.27 -13.80
C PHE A 162 1.80 7.80 -14.50
N ASP A 163 2.67 6.93 -15.02
CA ASP A 163 3.85 7.33 -15.80
C ASP A 163 3.50 7.69 -17.26
N ARG A 164 2.26 7.44 -17.67
CA ARG A 164 1.78 7.65 -19.05
C ARG A 164 0.68 8.68 -19.12
N CYS A 165 0.48 9.43 -18.05
CA CYS A 165 -0.56 10.42 -17.93
C CYS A 165 0.06 11.81 -17.92
N ASP A 166 0.22 12.42 -19.09
CA ASP A 166 0.95 13.69 -19.25
C ASP A 166 0.41 14.80 -18.34
N LYS A 167 -0.93 14.90 -18.21
CA LYS A 167 -1.57 15.83 -17.28
C LYS A 167 -1.23 15.55 -15.81
N PHE A 168 -1.17 14.29 -15.39
CA PHE A 168 -0.74 13.95 -14.02
C PHE A 168 0.72 14.36 -13.81
N ILE A 169 1.59 14.03 -14.77
CA ILE A 169 3.02 14.32 -14.69
C ILE A 169 3.23 15.83 -14.56
N ALA A 170 2.68 16.63 -15.48
CA ALA A 170 2.89 18.07 -15.50
C ALA A 170 2.26 18.79 -14.30
N LEU A 171 1.05 18.40 -13.87
CA LEU A 171 0.32 19.15 -12.83
C LEU A 171 0.65 18.70 -11.40
N VAL A 172 1.18 17.49 -11.21
CA VAL A 172 1.40 16.89 -9.89
C VAL A 172 2.80 16.33 -9.71
N GLU A 173 3.32 15.51 -10.62
CA GLU A 173 4.63 14.85 -10.43
C GLU A 173 5.79 15.85 -10.51
N GLU A 174 5.78 16.71 -11.53
CA GLU A 174 6.82 17.71 -11.83
C GLU A 174 6.50 19.09 -11.25
N ASN A 175 5.29 19.28 -10.70
CA ASN A 175 4.87 20.54 -10.12
C ASN A 175 5.26 20.63 -8.63
N GLU A 176 6.28 21.44 -8.32
CA GLU A 176 6.77 21.64 -6.95
C GLU A 176 5.67 22.15 -5.99
N THR A 177 4.72 22.94 -6.49
CA THR A 177 3.61 23.49 -5.68
C THR A 177 2.57 22.45 -5.31
N ALA A 178 2.51 21.32 -6.03
CA ALA A 178 1.58 20.24 -5.76
C ALA A 178 1.76 19.62 -4.36
N MET A 179 2.95 19.80 -3.79
CA MET A 179 3.35 19.27 -2.49
C MET A 179 3.36 20.33 -1.37
N HIS A 180 2.76 21.50 -1.59
CA HIS A 180 2.82 22.61 -0.62
C HIS A 180 2.34 22.24 0.79
N GLN A 181 1.30 21.40 0.93
CA GLN A 181 0.83 20.94 2.25
C GLN A 181 1.86 20.05 2.96
N VAL A 182 2.65 19.27 2.22
CA VAL A 182 3.72 18.46 2.81
C VAL A 182 4.86 19.37 3.26
N ASN A 183 5.27 20.32 2.43
CA ASN A 183 6.34 21.26 2.75
C ASN A 183 5.96 22.13 3.97
N ALA A 184 4.73 22.66 4.00
CA ALA A 184 4.23 23.40 5.15
C ALA A 184 4.17 22.55 6.43
N PHE A 185 3.85 21.25 6.33
CA PHE A 185 3.84 20.38 7.52
C PHE A 185 5.24 20.06 8.03
N LYS A 186 6.24 19.90 7.13
CA LYS A 186 7.64 19.71 7.49
C LYS A 186 8.18 20.86 8.35
N GLU A 187 7.74 22.08 8.09
CA GLU A 187 8.09 23.31 8.82
C GLU A 187 7.13 23.59 9.99
N GLY A 188 6.09 22.77 10.15
CA GLY A 188 5.02 22.95 11.13
C GLY A 188 5.42 22.68 12.58
N PRO A 189 4.58 23.11 13.54
CA PRO A 189 4.87 22.96 14.97
C PRO A 189 4.93 21.50 15.43
N GLU A 190 4.20 20.59 14.78
CA GLU A 190 4.25 19.15 15.05
C GLU A 190 5.62 18.58 14.71
N MET A 191 6.12 18.82 13.49
CA MET A 191 7.42 18.32 13.06
C MET A 191 8.59 18.97 13.80
N ARG A 192 8.48 20.25 14.15
CA ARG A 192 9.49 20.93 14.98
C ARG A 192 9.68 20.26 16.34
N LYS A 193 8.60 19.81 17.00
CA LYS A 193 8.71 19.04 18.26
C LYS A 193 9.43 17.72 18.06
N VAL A 194 9.21 17.03 16.93
CA VAL A 194 9.92 15.78 16.62
C VAL A 194 11.40 16.06 16.38
N LEU A 195 11.73 17.12 15.64
CA LEU A 195 13.11 17.55 15.39
C LEU A 195 13.85 17.84 16.69
N GLU A 196 13.28 18.64 17.60
CA GLU A 196 13.86 18.96 18.90
C GLU A 196 14.14 17.70 19.74
N LYS A 197 13.20 16.74 19.77
CA LYS A 197 13.38 15.47 20.49
C LYS A 197 14.48 14.60 19.88
N VAL A 198 14.50 14.46 18.56
CA VAL A 198 15.51 13.64 17.86
C VAL A 198 16.89 14.28 18.00
N ALA A 199 16.99 15.61 17.85
CA ALA A 199 18.21 16.37 18.08
C ALA A 199 18.74 16.14 19.51
N SER A 200 17.85 16.23 20.50
CA SER A 200 18.19 15.96 21.91
C SER A 200 18.67 14.53 22.14
N ALA A 201 18.00 13.52 21.54
CA ALA A 201 18.38 12.12 21.66
C ALA A 201 19.72 11.79 20.98
N LEU A 202 20.06 12.51 19.91
CA LEU A 202 21.32 12.38 19.16
C LEU A 202 22.40 13.35 19.64
N CYS A 203 22.09 14.26 20.57
CA CYS A 203 23.00 15.28 21.09
C CYS A 203 23.55 16.20 19.99
N LEU A 204 22.68 16.56 19.03
CA LEU A 204 22.98 17.45 17.90
C LEU A 204 22.25 18.80 18.05
N PRO A 205 22.79 19.91 17.50
CA PRO A 205 22.02 21.12 17.30
C PRO A 205 20.80 20.85 16.40
N VAL A 206 19.64 21.43 16.73
CA VAL A 206 18.41 21.17 15.96
C VAL A 206 18.51 21.70 14.53
N GLU A 207 19.33 22.73 14.31
CA GLU A 207 19.60 23.37 13.02
C GLU A 207 20.34 22.44 12.05
N GLU A 208 21.01 21.39 12.55
CA GLU A 208 21.66 20.36 11.72
C GLU A 208 20.66 19.29 11.23
N LEU A 209 19.43 19.29 11.74
CA LEU A 209 18.37 18.38 11.32
C LEU A 209 17.30 19.09 10.50
N ASN A 210 16.68 18.32 9.61
CA ASN A 210 15.45 18.72 8.93
C ASN A 210 14.48 17.54 8.89
N ALA A 211 13.23 17.82 8.51
CA ALA A 211 12.17 16.82 8.49
C ALA A 211 12.50 15.61 7.60
N ASP A 212 13.26 15.79 6.52
CA ASP A 212 13.66 14.71 5.61
C ASP A 212 14.70 13.79 6.26
N LEU A 213 15.71 14.32 6.94
CA LEU A 213 16.69 13.54 7.70
C LEU A 213 16.02 12.73 8.82
N VAL A 214 15.07 13.34 9.54
CA VAL A 214 14.28 12.65 10.56
C VAL A 214 13.42 11.55 9.95
N GLN A 215 12.80 11.82 8.79
CA GLN A 215 12.04 10.80 8.06
C GLN A 215 12.94 9.64 7.62
N VAL A 216 14.17 9.89 7.16
CA VAL A 216 15.14 8.83 6.83
C VAL A 216 15.49 7.97 8.05
N ALA A 217 15.71 8.57 9.22
CA ALA A 217 15.94 7.82 10.45
C ALA A 217 14.74 6.92 10.82
N PHE A 218 13.52 7.46 10.69
CA PHE A 218 12.29 6.71 10.93
C PHE A 218 12.08 5.57 9.90
N LEU A 219 12.41 5.81 8.64
CA LEU A 219 12.39 4.81 7.57
C LEU A 219 13.41 3.69 7.79
N THR A 220 14.59 4.04 8.29
CA THR A 220 15.63 3.06 8.59
C THR A 220 15.14 2.09 9.66
N CYS A 221 14.49 2.60 10.71
CA CYS A 221 13.80 1.78 11.70
C CYS A 221 12.75 0.87 11.05
N SER A 222 11.84 1.44 10.25
CA SER A 222 10.71 0.68 9.70
C SER A 222 11.15 -0.41 8.72
N TYR A 223 12.18 -0.16 7.92
CA TYR A 223 12.75 -1.14 7.00
C TYR A 223 13.47 -2.28 7.70
N GLU A 224 14.24 -2.02 8.76
CA GLU A 224 14.86 -3.10 9.53
C GLU A 224 13.82 -3.99 10.20
N LEU A 225 12.74 -3.39 10.71
CA LEU A 225 11.62 -4.15 11.24
C LEU A 225 10.94 -4.98 10.14
N ALA A 226 10.65 -4.39 8.98
CA ALA A 226 9.95 -5.05 7.89
C ALA A 226 10.79 -6.14 7.21
N ILE A 227 12.08 -5.92 6.99
CA ILE A 227 12.95 -6.80 6.19
C ILE A 227 13.64 -7.85 7.04
N LYS A 228 14.17 -7.43 8.20
CA LYS A 228 14.99 -8.29 9.08
C LYS A 228 14.24 -8.76 10.31
N ASN A 229 13.04 -8.23 10.58
CA ASN A 229 12.29 -8.52 11.80
C ASN A 229 13.07 -8.17 13.09
N VAL A 230 13.81 -7.06 13.05
CA VAL A 230 14.58 -6.55 14.21
C VAL A 230 14.12 -5.14 14.57
N THR A 231 14.05 -4.86 15.87
CA THR A 231 13.83 -3.50 16.36
C THR A 231 15.16 -2.76 16.31
N SER A 232 15.29 -1.87 15.34
CA SER A 232 16.49 -1.06 15.14
C SER A 232 16.76 -0.10 16.30
N PRO A 233 18.03 0.22 16.63
CA PRO A 233 18.36 1.37 17.48
C PRO A 233 17.74 2.69 16.97
N TRP A 234 17.57 2.84 15.65
CA TRP A 234 16.88 4.00 15.05
C TRP A 234 15.43 4.12 15.52
N CYS A 235 14.77 3.01 15.87
CA CYS A 235 13.41 3.05 16.41
C CYS A 235 13.33 3.71 17.78
N SER A 236 14.43 3.68 18.56
CA SER A 236 14.45 4.24 19.92
C SER A 236 14.45 5.77 19.95
N LEU A 237 14.67 6.42 18.81
CA LEU A 237 14.61 7.89 18.67
C LEU A 237 13.17 8.43 18.68
N PHE A 238 12.18 7.56 18.49
CA PHE A 238 10.80 7.97 18.27
C PHE A 238 9.87 7.38 19.33
N SER A 239 9.06 8.23 19.95
CA SER A 239 7.90 7.77 20.71
C SER A 239 6.73 7.44 19.77
N GLU A 240 5.67 6.82 20.29
CA GLU A 240 4.44 6.56 19.52
C GLU A 240 3.82 7.86 18.98
N GLU A 241 3.84 8.95 19.76
CA GLU A 241 3.32 10.25 19.31
C GLU A 241 4.16 10.86 18.18
N ASP A 242 5.48 10.68 18.23
CA ASP A 242 6.36 11.13 17.14
C ASP A 242 6.11 10.30 15.87
N ALA A 243 5.87 8.99 16.04
CA ALA A 243 5.52 8.09 14.93
C ALA A 243 4.17 8.46 14.29
N LYS A 244 3.16 8.90 15.07
CA LYS A 244 1.87 9.39 14.53
C LYS A 244 2.03 10.67 13.70
N ILE A 245 2.91 11.57 14.13
CA ILE A 245 3.24 12.79 13.37
C ILE A 245 3.92 12.42 12.04
N LEU A 246 4.89 11.51 12.08
CA LEU A 246 5.60 11.02 10.87
C LEU A 246 4.68 10.21 9.94
N GLU A 247 3.76 9.42 10.49
CA GLU A 247 2.68 8.76 9.74
C GLU A 247 1.83 9.80 9.02
N TYR A 248 1.42 10.88 9.71
CA TYR A 248 0.63 11.94 9.09
C TYR A 248 1.38 12.69 7.98
N LEU A 249 2.68 12.94 8.16
CA LEU A 249 3.54 13.50 7.11
C LEU A 249 3.55 12.61 5.85
N ASN A 250 3.62 11.28 6.03
CA ASN A 250 3.55 10.34 4.91
C ASN A 250 2.15 10.29 4.27
N ASP A 251 1.10 10.31 5.09
CA ASP A 251 -0.28 10.33 4.61
C ASP A 251 -0.59 11.59 3.82
N LEU A 252 -0.14 12.77 4.27
CA LEU A 252 -0.22 14.01 3.50
C LEU A 252 0.42 13.83 2.13
N LYS A 253 1.62 13.24 2.09
CA LYS A 253 2.32 13.01 0.82
C LYS A 253 1.52 12.15 -0.14
N GLN A 254 1.00 11.01 0.32
CA GLN A 254 0.21 10.14 -0.54
C GLN A 254 -1.15 10.74 -0.87
N TYR A 255 -1.77 11.47 0.04
CA TYR A 255 -3.05 12.15 -0.18
C TYR A 255 -2.92 13.14 -1.34
N TRP A 256 -1.90 14.01 -1.29
CA TRP A 256 -1.69 15.04 -2.28
C TRP A 256 -1.13 14.51 -3.60
N LYS A 257 -0.31 13.45 -3.58
CA LYS A 257 0.34 12.92 -4.79
C LYS A 257 -0.41 11.78 -5.47
N ARG A 258 -1.15 10.94 -4.72
CA ARG A 258 -1.72 9.67 -5.19
C ARG A 258 -3.18 9.43 -4.74
N GLY A 259 -3.73 10.32 -3.92
CA GLY A 259 -5.08 10.21 -3.37
C GLY A 259 -5.94 11.40 -3.78
N TYR A 260 -6.64 11.98 -2.82
CA TYR A 260 -7.68 13.00 -3.04
C TYR A 260 -7.19 14.45 -3.21
N GLY A 261 -5.87 14.69 -3.26
CA GLY A 261 -5.34 16.05 -3.41
C GLY A 261 -5.71 16.74 -4.73
N TYR A 262 -5.68 15.99 -5.84
CA TYR A 262 -6.00 16.49 -7.17
C TYR A 262 -6.87 15.46 -7.91
N ASP A 263 -7.86 15.95 -8.68
CA ASP A 263 -8.78 15.10 -9.44
C ASP A 263 -8.05 14.13 -10.40
N ILE A 264 -6.95 14.61 -11.02
CA ILE A 264 -6.15 13.80 -11.94
C ILE A 264 -5.47 12.60 -11.26
N ASN A 265 -5.21 12.66 -9.95
CA ASN A 265 -4.57 11.58 -9.21
C ASN A 265 -5.39 10.30 -9.37
N SER A 266 -6.65 10.32 -8.93
CA SER A 266 -7.55 9.17 -9.02
C SER A 266 -8.03 8.90 -10.44
N ARG A 267 -8.35 9.94 -11.22
CA ARG A 267 -8.87 9.74 -12.59
C ARG A 267 -7.87 9.09 -13.53
N SER A 268 -6.57 9.29 -13.32
CA SER A 268 -5.54 8.59 -14.11
C SER A 268 -5.64 7.05 -14.01
N SER A 269 -6.25 6.50 -12.95
CA SER A 269 -6.40 5.05 -12.78
C SER A 269 -7.62 4.46 -13.48
N CYS A 270 -8.42 5.23 -14.21
CA CYS A 270 -9.66 4.69 -14.75
C CYS A 270 -9.47 3.64 -15.85
N ILE A 271 -8.32 3.62 -16.51
CA ILE A 271 -7.95 2.51 -17.40
C ILE A 271 -7.91 1.16 -16.66
N LEU A 272 -7.37 1.14 -15.43
CA LEU A 272 -7.35 -0.05 -14.58
C LEU A 272 -8.74 -0.39 -14.05
N PHE A 273 -9.50 0.64 -13.64
CA PHE A 273 -10.87 0.45 -13.19
C PHE A 273 -11.77 -0.17 -14.28
N GLN A 274 -11.65 0.32 -15.51
CA GLN A 274 -12.38 -0.21 -16.66
C GLN A 274 -11.94 -1.63 -17.03
N ASP A 275 -10.64 -1.94 -17.00
CA ASP A 275 -10.16 -3.30 -17.23
C ASP A 275 -10.77 -4.30 -16.23
N ILE A 276 -10.82 -3.97 -14.94
CA ILE A 276 -11.46 -4.84 -13.93
C ILE A 276 -12.91 -5.18 -14.31
N PHE A 277 -13.71 -4.18 -14.68
CA PHE A 277 -15.10 -4.41 -15.10
C PHE A 277 -15.20 -5.14 -16.44
N GLN A 278 -14.29 -4.90 -17.39
CA GLN A 278 -14.26 -5.65 -18.65
C GLN A 278 -13.99 -7.14 -18.41
N GLN A 279 -13.09 -7.49 -17.49
CA GLN A 279 -12.85 -8.89 -17.14
C GLN A 279 -14.06 -9.53 -16.45
N LEU A 280 -14.72 -8.81 -15.55
CA LEU A 280 -15.94 -9.27 -14.88
C LEU A 280 -17.10 -9.45 -15.88
N ASP A 281 -17.31 -8.48 -16.77
CA ASP A 281 -18.31 -8.54 -17.84
C ASP A 281 -18.08 -9.76 -18.74
N LYS A 282 -16.84 -9.97 -19.18
CA LYS A 282 -16.47 -11.13 -19.99
C LYS A 282 -16.78 -12.46 -19.29
N ALA A 283 -16.47 -12.57 -18.00
CA ALA A 283 -16.80 -13.77 -17.22
C ALA A 283 -18.32 -14.00 -17.12
N VAL A 284 -19.10 -12.95 -16.93
CA VAL A 284 -20.57 -13.03 -16.92
C VAL A 284 -21.11 -13.45 -18.29
N GLU A 285 -20.60 -12.89 -19.39
CA GLU A 285 -21.00 -13.21 -20.76
C GLU A 285 -20.67 -14.67 -21.14
N GLU A 286 -19.47 -15.14 -20.78
CA GLU A 286 -19.05 -16.52 -20.98
C GLU A 286 -19.94 -17.48 -20.18
N SER A 287 -20.20 -17.17 -18.91
CA SER A 287 -21.09 -17.94 -18.03
C SER A 287 -22.51 -18.05 -18.61
N LYS A 288 -23.13 -16.92 -18.98
CA LYS A 288 -24.48 -16.89 -19.60
C LYS A 288 -24.55 -17.66 -20.91
N SER A 289 -23.46 -17.68 -21.67
CA SER A 289 -23.34 -18.43 -22.92
C SER A 289 -23.01 -19.92 -22.70
N SER A 290 -22.97 -20.40 -21.45
CA SER A 290 -22.52 -21.75 -21.10
C SER A 290 -21.12 -22.10 -21.64
N LYS A 291 -20.26 -21.08 -21.79
CA LYS A 291 -18.87 -21.24 -22.22
C LYS A 291 -17.95 -21.37 -21.00
N PRO A 292 -16.84 -22.12 -21.09
CA PRO A 292 -15.83 -22.12 -20.04
C PRO A 292 -15.29 -20.70 -19.83
N ILE A 293 -15.16 -20.29 -18.56
CA ILE A 293 -14.55 -19.01 -18.21
C ILE A 293 -13.08 -19.02 -18.63
N SER A 294 -12.70 -18.09 -19.51
CA SER A 294 -11.38 -18.06 -20.14
C SER A 294 -10.25 -17.73 -19.17
N SER A 295 -10.50 -16.83 -18.22
CA SER A 295 -9.55 -16.38 -17.19
C SER A 295 -10.23 -16.35 -15.81
N PRO A 296 -10.46 -17.50 -15.16
CA PRO A 296 -11.15 -17.58 -13.88
C PRO A 296 -10.33 -16.99 -12.72
N LEU A 297 -9.02 -16.84 -12.90
CA LEU A 297 -8.12 -16.21 -11.95
C LEU A 297 -7.20 -15.24 -12.70
N ILE A 298 -7.31 -13.95 -12.35
CA ILE A 298 -6.50 -12.87 -12.90
C ILE A 298 -5.74 -12.22 -11.75
N VAL A 299 -4.42 -12.14 -11.87
CA VAL A 299 -3.54 -11.52 -10.89
C VAL A 299 -2.75 -10.42 -11.59
N GLN A 300 -2.87 -9.19 -11.08
CA GLN A 300 -2.20 -8.02 -11.62
C GLN A 300 -1.31 -7.42 -10.54
N VAL A 301 -0.01 -7.28 -10.83
CA VAL A 301 0.99 -6.84 -9.84
C VAL A 301 1.56 -5.48 -10.24
N GLY A 302 1.10 -4.45 -9.55
CA GLY A 302 1.56 -3.06 -9.70
C GLY A 302 2.29 -2.53 -8.47
N HIS A 303 1.97 -1.29 -8.11
CA HIS A 303 2.61 -0.51 -7.05
C HIS A 303 1.57 0.04 -6.05
N ALA A 304 2.05 0.63 -4.94
CA ALA A 304 1.18 1.43 -4.08
C ALA A 304 0.55 2.59 -4.87
N GLU A 305 1.30 3.17 -5.81
CA GLU A 305 0.86 4.19 -6.76
C GLU A 305 -0.12 3.67 -7.82
N THR A 306 -0.30 2.36 -7.94
CA THR A 306 -1.33 1.76 -8.80
C THR A 306 -2.63 1.59 -8.00
N LEU A 307 -2.53 1.07 -6.78
CA LEU A 307 -3.68 0.71 -5.96
C LEU A 307 -4.31 1.93 -5.25
N GLN A 308 -3.50 2.86 -4.74
CA GLN A 308 -3.98 4.02 -3.98
C GLN A 308 -4.89 4.94 -4.82
N PRO A 309 -4.53 5.32 -6.07
CA PRO A 309 -5.42 6.08 -6.94
C PRO A 309 -6.71 5.33 -7.30
N LEU A 310 -6.64 4.02 -7.52
CA LEU A 310 -7.80 3.18 -7.82
C LEU A 310 -8.81 3.20 -6.67
N LEU A 311 -8.35 3.00 -5.43
CA LEU A 311 -9.21 3.09 -4.25
C LEU A 311 -9.80 4.49 -4.08
N ALA A 312 -9.02 5.53 -4.39
CA ALA A 312 -9.50 6.90 -4.36
C ALA A 312 -10.57 7.17 -5.43
N LEU A 313 -10.41 6.64 -6.65
CA LEU A 313 -11.37 6.72 -7.75
C LEU A 313 -12.69 6.03 -7.38
N MET A 314 -12.61 4.91 -6.66
CA MET A 314 -13.76 4.20 -6.11
C MET A 314 -14.43 4.92 -4.92
N GLY A 315 -13.85 6.01 -4.42
CA GLY A 315 -14.43 6.78 -3.30
C GLY A 315 -14.07 6.27 -1.90
N PHE A 316 -13.18 5.28 -1.78
CA PHE A 316 -12.81 4.71 -0.48
C PHE A 316 -11.79 5.54 0.30
N PHE A 317 -11.96 5.58 1.62
CA PHE A 317 -11.08 6.29 2.56
C PHE A 317 -11.04 7.80 2.37
N LYS A 318 -12.09 8.37 1.77
CA LYS A 318 -12.25 9.83 1.68
C LYS A 318 -12.64 10.41 3.04
N ASP A 319 -11.81 11.30 3.54
CA ASP A 319 -12.09 12.11 4.72
C ASP A 319 -13.09 13.23 4.43
N ASP A 320 -13.81 13.64 5.47
CA ASP A 320 -14.83 14.70 5.38
C ASP A 320 -14.19 16.07 5.09
N GLU A 321 -12.98 16.28 5.62
CA GLU A 321 -12.13 17.40 5.25
C GLU A 321 -10.79 16.92 4.67
N PRO A 322 -10.19 17.66 3.73
CA PRO A 322 -8.88 17.30 3.19
C PRO A 322 -7.78 17.27 4.27
N LEU A 323 -6.82 16.36 4.10
CA LEU A 323 -5.61 16.36 4.91
C LEU A 323 -4.77 17.59 4.55
N ARG A 324 -4.43 18.41 5.54
CA ARG A 324 -3.67 19.66 5.40
C ARG A 324 -2.56 19.73 6.45
N ALA A 325 -1.59 20.61 6.23
CA ALA A 325 -0.52 20.86 7.19
C ALA A 325 -1.05 21.31 8.56
N ASN A 326 -2.12 22.10 8.58
CA ASN A 326 -2.60 22.77 9.78
C ASN A 326 -3.74 22.04 10.52
N ASN A 327 -4.11 20.82 10.13
CA ASN A 327 -5.23 20.09 10.75
C ASN A 327 -4.87 18.70 11.29
N TYR A 328 -3.58 18.41 11.55
CA TYR A 328 -3.13 17.15 12.16
C TYR A 328 -3.99 16.70 13.35
N ILE A 329 -4.24 17.60 14.31
CA ILE A 329 -5.02 17.29 15.52
C ILE A 329 -6.46 16.89 15.18
N ARG A 330 -7.10 17.60 14.24
CA ARG A 330 -8.47 17.28 13.79
C ARG A 330 -8.51 15.99 12.97
N GLN A 331 -7.40 15.65 12.31
CA GLN A 331 -7.20 14.43 11.53
C GLN A 331 -6.65 13.24 12.35
N ALA A 332 -6.75 13.30 13.68
CA ALA A 332 -6.36 12.21 14.57
C ALA A 332 -7.10 10.90 14.26
N HIS A 333 -8.32 10.94 13.72
CA HIS A 333 -9.12 9.77 13.35
C HIS A 333 -9.41 9.68 11.85
N ARG A 334 -8.54 10.27 11.02
CA ARG A 334 -8.66 10.22 9.55
C ARG A 334 -8.83 8.79 9.03
N LYS A 335 -9.64 8.67 7.98
CA LYS A 335 -9.86 7.46 7.18
C LYS A 335 -8.66 7.22 6.25
N PHE A 336 -8.06 8.28 5.69
CA PHE A 336 -6.91 8.16 4.80
C PHE A 336 -5.61 7.89 5.58
N ARG A 337 -5.36 6.61 5.89
CA ARG A 337 -4.14 6.12 6.56
C ARG A 337 -3.41 5.11 5.68
N THR A 338 -2.38 5.55 5.00
CA THR A 338 -1.72 4.80 3.92
C THR A 338 -1.15 3.47 4.39
N GLY A 339 -0.58 3.42 5.60
CA GLY A 339 -0.07 2.19 6.22
C GLY A 339 -1.14 1.14 6.52
N GLN A 340 -2.43 1.49 6.51
CA GLN A 340 -3.55 0.56 6.66
C GLN A 340 -4.22 0.22 5.31
N ILE A 341 -4.11 1.14 4.34
CA ILE A 341 -4.76 1.02 3.04
C ILE A 341 -3.87 0.22 2.08
N VAL A 342 -2.63 0.66 1.88
CA VAL A 342 -1.71 0.10 0.88
C VAL A 342 -0.41 -0.41 1.50
N PRO A 343 -0.38 -1.23 2.58
CA PRO A 343 0.86 -1.77 3.18
C PRO A 343 1.67 -2.66 2.20
N TYR A 344 2.85 -3.15 2.62
CA TYR A 344 3.60 -4.09 1.79
C TYR A 344 2.75 -5.34 1.52
N ALA A 345 2.77 -5.83 0.28
CA ALA A 345 1.88 -6.88 -0.21
C ALA A 345 0.36 -6.56 -0.10
N ALA A 346 -0.01 -5.27 -0.10
CA ALA A 346 -1.40 -4.86 -0.22
C ALA A 346 -2.07 -5.49 -1.44
N ASN A 347 -3.34 -5.84 -1.28
CA ASN A 347 -4.12 -6.54 -2.30
C ASN A 347 -5.56 -6.06 -2.29
N LEU A 348 -6.11 -5.85 -3.48
CA LEU A 348 -7.53 -5.63 -3.72
C LEU A 348 -8.04 -6.78 -4.57
N VAL A 349 -9.06 -7.48 -4.09
CA VAL A 349 -9.62 -8.68 -4.73
C VAL A 349 -11.09 -8.46 -4.99
N PHE A 350 -11.51 -8.70 -6.23
CA PHE A 350 -12.91 -8.81 -6.62
C PHE A 350 -13.23 -10.28 -6.83
N VAL A 351 -14.30 -10.76 -6.19
CA VAL A 351 -14.76 -12.15 -6.34
C VAL A 351 -16.17 -12.12 -6.92
N LEU A 352 -16.31 -12.66 -8.13
CA LEU A 352 -17.59 -12.83 -8.81
C LEU A 352 -18.15 -14.22 -8.52
N TYR A 353 -19.37 -14.26 -8.02
CA TYR A 353 -20.13 -15.47 -7.73
C TYR A 353 -21.24 -15.65 -8.76
N HIS A 354 -21.46 -16.89 -9.17
CA HIS A 354 -22.67 -17.32 -9.87
C HIS A 354 -23.54 -18.09 -8.87
N CYS A 355 -24.80 -17.68 -8.74
CA CYS A 355 -25.74 -18.19 -7.74
C CYS A 355 -26.89 -18.95 -8.43
N ASP A 356 -26.98 -20.26 -8.21
CA ASP A 356 -27.99 -21.12 -8.86
C ASP A 356 -29.43 -20.92 -8.34
N GLN A 357 -29.58 -20.55 -7.05
CA GLN A 357 -30.87 -20.45 -6.37
C GLN A 357 -31.21 -19.00 -6.05
N VAL A 358 -31.66 -18.26 -7.06
CA VAL A 358 -31.97 -16.83 -6.96
C VAL A 358 -33.45 -16.55 -7.15
N LYS A 359 -33.97 -15.54 -6.45
CA LYS A 359 -35.38 -15.12 -6.56
C LYS A 359 -35.59 -14.27 -7.80
N THR A 360 -34.56 -13.54 -8.22
CA THR A 360 -34.58 -12.70 -9.41
C THR A 360 -33.33 -12.91 -10.25
N SER A 361 -33.44 -12.71 -11.56
CA SER A 361 -32.29 -12.82 -12.47
C SER A 361 -31.17 -11.81 -12.18
N LYS A 362 -31.46 -10.73 -11.45
CA LYS A 362 -30.45 -9.75 -11.00
C LYS A 362 -29.52 -10.30 -9.93
N GLU A 363 -29.99 -11.26 -9.13
CA GLU A 363 -29.22 -11.86 -8.04
C GLU A 363 -28.29 -12.98 -8.51
N GLU A 364 -28.40 -13.40 -9.79
CA GLU A 364 -27.63 -14.50 -10.39
C GLU A 364 -26.12 -14.28 -10.29
N TYR A 365 -25.67 -13.03 -10.43
CA TYR A 365 -24.27 -12.66 -10.31
C TYR A 365 -24.07 -11.70 -9.14
N GLN A 366 -23.26 -12.11 -8.17
CA GLN A 366 -22.92 -11.31 -7.00
C GLN A 366 -21.44 -11.07 -6.92
N VAL A 367 -21.06 -9.95 -6.32
CA VAL A 367 -19.66 -9.53 -6.18
C VAL A 367 -19.34 -9.25 -4.71
N GLN A 368 -18.13 -9.67 -4.31
CA GLN A 368 -17.50 -9.26 -3.06
C GLN A 368 -16.18 -8.56 -3.35
N MET A 369 -15.83 -7.58 -2.51
CA MET A 369 -14.53 -6.90 -2.56
C MET A 369 -13.76 -7.18 -1.28
N LEU A 370 -12.46 -7.37 -1.41
CA LEU A 370 -11.55 -7.51 -0.27
C LEU A 370 -10.36 -6.59 -0.44
N LEU A 371 -10.04 -5.80 0.59
CA LEU A 371 -8.78 -5.07 0.68
C LEU A 371 -7.96 -5.65 1.83
N ASN A 372 -6.72 -6.01 1.54
CA ASN A 372 -5.81 -6.63 2.50
C ASN A 372 -6.47 -7.86 3.17
N GLU A 373 -7.11 -8.70 2.34
CA GLU A 373 -7.86 -9.90 2.71
C GLU A 373 -9.09 -9.68 3.63
N LYS A 374 -9.49 -8.43 3.88
CA LYS A 374 -10.69 -8.08 4.66
C LYS A 374 -11.83 -7.65 3.74
N LEU A 375 -13.04 -8.11 4.04
CA LEU A 375 -14.25 -7.73 3.28
C LEU A 375 -14.45 -6.21 3.34
N MET A 376 -14.74 -5.62 2.18
CA MET A 376 -15.07 -4.21 2.05
C MET A 376 -16.57 -4.02 1.83
N PRO A 377 -17.21 -3.06 2.52
CA PRO A 377 -18.58 -2.68 2.23
C PRO A 377 -18.66 -1.91 0.90
N PHE A 378 -19.74 -2.11 0.15
CA PHE A 378 -20.05 -1.31 -1.03
C PHE A 378 -20.70 0.02 -0.62
N HIS A 379 -20.31 1.13 -1.25
CA HIS A 379 -20.80 2.46 -0.89
C HIS A 379 -22.32 2.66 -1.08
N HIS A 380 -22.94 1.98 -2.06
CA HIS A 380 -24.37 2.13 -2.34
C HIS A 380 -25.29 1.35 -1.40
N SER A 381 -24.78 0.33 -0.70
CA SER A 381 -25.58 -0.54 0.15
C SER A 381 -25.08 -0.66 1.60
N ASN A 382 -23.83 -0.29 1.88
CA ASN A 382 -23.10 -0.60 3.12
C ASN A 382 -22.99 -2.10 3.45
N GLU A 383 -23.33 -2.97 2.50
CA GLU A 383 -23.21 -4.42 2.63
C GLU A 383 -21.88 -4.91 2.06
N THR A 384 -21.44 -6.10 2.48
CA THR A 384 -20.18 -6.72 1.97
C THR A 384 -20.37 -7.55 0.70
N ILE A 385 -21.61 -7.64 0.22
CA ILE A 385 -22.00 -8.31 -1.01
C ILE A 385 -22.96 -7.41 -1.78
N SER A 386 -22.84 -7.40 -3.11
CA SER A 386 -23.73 -6.65 -4.00
C SER A 386 -24.07 -7.52 -5.20
N THR A 387 -25.23 -7.28 -5.84
CA THR A 387 -25.40 -7.77 -7.20
C THR A 387 -24.36 -7.10 -8.10
N TYR A 388 -23.89 -7.83 -9.11
CA TYR A 388 -22.95 -7.27 -10.08
C TYR A 388 -23.58 -6.11 -10.88
N ALA A 389 -24.89 -6.19 -11.13
CA ALA A 389 -25.64 -5.14 -11.82
C ALA A 389 -25.67 -3.82 -11.04
N ASP A 390 -25.95 -3.87 -9.73
CA ASP A 390 -25.99 -2.65 -8.89
C ASP A 390 -24.59 -2.06 -8.73
N PHE A 391 -23.57 -2.91 -8.61
CA PHE A 391 -22.17 -2.46 -8.56
C PHE A 391 -21.77 -1.73 -9.85
N LYS A 392 -22.17 -2.25 -11.01
CA LYS A 392 -21.92 -1.61 -12.31
C LYS A 392 -22.72 -0.32 -12.49
N ASP A 393 -23.98 -0.27 -12.06
CA ASP A 393 -24.80 0.94 -12.15
C ASP A 393 -24.26 2.05 -11.24
N TYR A 394 -23.80 1.73 -10.03
CA TYR A 394 -23.23 2.71 -9.11
C TYR A 394 -22.01 3.43 -9.70
N TYR A 395 -21.16 2.72 -10.44
CA TYR A 395 -19.97 3.28 -11.08
C TYR A 395 -20.14 3.61 -12.57
N LYS A 396 -21.37 3.64 -13.10
CA LYS A 396 -21.63 3.81 -14.55
C LYS A 396 -20.99 5.05 -15.15
N ASP A 397 -20.95 6.16 -14.41
CA ASP A 397 -20.39 7.42 -14.89
C ASP A 397 -18.88 7.27 -15.13
N ILE A 398 -18.15 6.66 -14.20
CA ILE A 398 -16.71 6.40 -14.35
C ILE A 398 -16.47 5.42 -15.51
N LEU A 399 -17.29 4.37 -15.61
CA LEU A 399 -17.16 3.37 -16.67
C LEU A 399 -17.41 3.94 -18.06
N GLN A 400 -18.33 4.90 -18.20
CA GLN A 400 -18.73 5.48 -19.49
C GLN A 400 -17.92 6.72 -19.86
N ASN A 401 -17.57 7.56 -18.90
CA ASN A 401 -17.07 8.93 -19.15
C ASN A 401 -15.60 9.14 -18.74
N CYS A 402 -14.91 8.14 -18.18
CA CYS A 402 -13.48 8.25 -17.88
C CYS A 402 -12.62 7.62 -18.96
N HIS A 403 -12.27 8.40 -19.99
CA HIS A 403 -11.36 7.95 -21.04
C HIS A 403 -9.93 8.38 -20.71
N PHE A 404 -9.03 7.42 -20.46
CA PHE A 404 -7.65 7.69 -20.03
C PHE A 404 -6.94 8.72 -20.90
N LYS A 405 -7.04 8.58 -22.23
CA LYS A 405 -6.40 9.50 -23.18
C LYS A 405 -6.87 10.96 -23.00
N GLU A 406 -8.17 11.17 -22.83
CA GLU A 406 -8.75 12.51 -22.66
C GLU A 406 -8.48 13.08 -21.27
N VAL A 407 -8.58 12.23 -20.25
CA VAL A 407 -8.27 12.58 -18.85
C VAL A 407 -6.83 13.03 -18.71
N CYS A 408 -5.91 12.37 -19.41
CA CYS A 408 -4.47 12.61 -19.33
C CYS A 408 -3.95 13.60 -20.37
N GLU A 409 -4.78 14.10 -21.28
CA GLU A 409 -4.39 15.13 -22.24
C GLU A 409 -4.12 16.45 -21.49
N LEU A 410 -3.01 17.12 -21.83
CA LEU A 410 -2.73 18.45 -21.31
C LEU A 410 -3.75 19.46 -21.86
N PRO A 411 -4.14 20.48 -21.07
CA PRO A 411 -4.97 21.56 -21.60
C PRO A 411 -4.27 22.17 -22.81
N LYS A 412 -4.96 22.25 -23.95
CA LYS A 412 -4.48 23.01 -25.11
C LYS A 412 -4.42 24.47 -24.68
N VAL A 413 -3.22 24.99 -24.50
CA VAL A 413 -3.02 26.43 -24.31
C VAL A 413 -3.46 27.09 -25.61
N ASN A 414 -4.63 27.74 -25.62
CA ASN A 414 -5.00 28.61 -26.73
C ASN A 414 -4.06 29.83 -26.68
N ILE A 415 -3.04 29.84 -27.55
CA ILE A 415 -2.12 30.97 -27.79
C ILE A 415 -2.85 32.06 -28.60
N THR A 416 -4.04 32.47 -28.17
CA THR A 416 -4.82 33.55 -28.80
C THR A 416 -5.15 34.68 -27.81
N ALA A 417 -4.52 34.70 -26.64
CA ALA A 417 -4.72 35.73 -25.63
C ALA A 417 -3.39 36.26 -25.04
N ILE A 418 -2.35 36.40 -25.88
CA ILE A 418 -1.08 37.06 -25.51
C ILE A 418 -0.85 38.35 -26.32
N ASP A 419 -1.83 38.84 -27.08
CA ASP A 419 -1.67 40.08 -27.87
C ASP A 419 -2.55 41.27 -27.45
N GLU A 420 -3.21 41.23 -26.28
CA GLU A 420 -3.80 42.43 -25.70
C GLU A 420 -3.76 42.40 -24.16
N LEU A 421 -2.66 42.88 -23.57
CA LEU A 421 -2.62 43.70 -22.34
C LEU A 421 -1.20 44.21 -22.04
#